data_AF-A0A661PHB2-F1
#
_entry.id   AF-A0A661PHB2-F1
#
_cell.length_a   1.000
_cell.length_b   1.000
_cell.length_c   1.000
_cell.angle_alpha   90.00
_cell.angle_beta   90.00
_cell.angle_gamma   90.00
#
_symmetry.space_group_name_H-M   'P 1'
#
loop_
_entity.id
_entity.type
_entity.pdbx_description
1 polymer ?
#
loop_
_entity_poly.entity_id
_entity_poly.type
_entity_poly.pdbx_seq_one_letter_code
_entity_poly.pdbx_strand_id
1 'polypeptide(L)'
;MEQLAKLPFVFTKEGPTTAGSASGIVDGAAAMMVASGDYVRANGLKPLGKVRGFASSGVRPDIMGIGPVPAIRLLLSQMGLGTGDIDRYEINEAFSSQCLAVAKALDLDQDKLNINGGAIAIGHPLGATGVRLALTCLQTLKRDNKQLGIASACIGGGQGIAMVVEAC
;
A
#
# COMPACT_ATOMS: atom_id res chain seq x y z
N MET A 1 3.19 -21.35 -11.47
CA MET A 1 1.99 -20.97 -12.26
C MET A 1 0.99 -22.10 -12.43
N GLU A 2 1.40 -23.31 -12.83
CA GLU A 2 0.49 -24.42 -13.12
C GLU A 2 -0.43 -24.84 -11.95
N GLN A 3 0.04 -24.72 -10.71
CA GLN A 3 -0.78 -25.02 -9.53
C GLN A 3 -1.84 -23.94 -9.26
N LEU A 4 -1.49 -22.66 -9.42
CA LEU A 4 -2.42 -21.54 -9.20
C LEU A 4 -3.60 -21.58 -10.18
N ALA A 5 -3.34 -21.99 -11.43
CA ALA A 5 -4.37 -22.11 -12.47
C ALA A 5 -5.41 -23.22 -12.19
N LYS A 6 -5.09 -24.18 -11.31
CA LYS A 6 -5.98 -25.28 -10.93
C LYS A 6 -6.88 -24.95 -9.74
N LEU A 7 -6.68 -23.80 -9.09
CA LEU A 7 -7.44 -23.44 -7.91
C LEU A 7 -8.88 -23.04 -8.27
N PRO A 8 -9.87 -23.46 -7.47
CA PRO A 8 -11.26 -23.06 -7.68
C PRO A 8 -11.46 -21.58 -7.33
N PHE A 9 -12.47 -20.98 -7.94
CA PHE A 9 -12.92 -19.65 -7.60
C PHE A 9 -13.60 -19.63 -6.22
N VAL A 10 -13.36 -18.58 -5.43
CA VAL A 10 -13.76 -18.54 -4.00
C VAL A 10 -14.98 -17.66 -3.70
N PHE A 11 -15.43 -16.80 -4.62
CA PHE A 11 -16.59 -15.91 -4.38
C PHE A 11 -17.78 -16.19 -5.29
N THR A 12 -17.53 -16.51 -6.56
CA THR A 12 -18.59 -16.83 -7.53
C THR A 12 -18.13 -17.97 -8.43
N LYS A 13 -19.07 -18.64 -9.10
CA LYS A 13 -18.75 -19.76 -10.01
C LYS A 13 -17.97 -19.32 -11.26
N GLU A 14 -18.02 -18.05 -11.62
CA GLU A 14 -17.45 -17.50 -12.86
C GLU A 14 -16.39 -16.41 -12.61
N GLY A 15 -16.19 -15.99 -11.36
CA GLY A 15 -15.33 -14.87 -11.01
C GLY A 15 -13.88 -15.30 -10.83
N PRO A 16 -12.89 -14.54 -11.33
CA PRO A 16 -11.51 -15.01 -11.48
C PRO A 16 -10.73 -15.16 -10.17
N THR A 17 -11.32 -14.82 -9.03
CA THR A 17 -10.61 -14.81 -7.74
C THR A 17 -10.55 -16.21 -7.14
N THR A 18 -9.32 -16.68 -6.91
CA THR A 18 -8.99 -17.91 -6.18
C THR A 18 -8.26 -17.59 -4.87
N ALA A 19 -8.13 -18.59 -3.99
CA ALA A 19 -7.33 -18.46 -2.76
C ALA A 19 -5.86 -18.09 -3.02
N GLY A 20 -5.31 -18.44 -4.20
CA GLY A 20 -3.93 -18.08 -4.59
C GLY A 20 -3.81 -16.67 -5.17
N SER A 21 -4.91 -15.94 -5.32
CA SER A 21 -4.98 -14.58 -5.87
C SER A 21 -5.58 -13.56 -4.90
N ALA A 22 -5.86 -14.00 -3.67
CA ALA A 22 -6.40 -13.21 -2.58
C ALA A 22 -5.44 -13.26 -1.40
N SER A 23 -5.38 -12.19 -0.60
CA SER A 23 -4.64 -12.24 0.66
C SER A 23 -5.29 -13.22 1.63
N GLY A 24 -4.46 -13.97 2.37
CA GLY A 24 -4.95 -14.84 3.43
C GLY A 24 -5.52 -14.07 4.62
N ILE A 25 -6.45 -14.72 5.33
CA ILE A 25 -6.87 -14.31 6.67
C ILE A 25 -5.75 -14.75 7.63
N VAL A 26 -5.09 -13.78 8.25
CA VAL A 26 -3.92 -14.03 9.11
C VAL A 26 -3.97 -13.14 10.35
N ASP A 27 -3.23 -13.57 11.36
CA ASP A 27 -2.98 -12.80 12.57
C ASP A 27 -1.67 -12.01 12.45
N GLY A 28 -1.64 -10.81 13.04
CA GLY A 28 -0.43 -10.00 13.05
C GLY A 28 -0.62 -8.65 13.75
N ALA A 29 0.48 -8.10 14.24
CA ALA A 29 0.54 -6.79 14.86
C ALA A 29 1.75 -6.02 14.31
N ALA A 30 1.61 -4.69 14.23
CA ALA A 30 2.69 -3.79 13.84
C ALA A 30 2.54 -2.47 14.60
N ALA A 31 3.66 -1.84 14.93
CA ALA A 31 3.68 -0.59 15.68
C ALA A 31 4.75 0.37 15.12
N MET A 32 4.45 1.66 15.18
CA MET A 32 5.38 2.75 14.88
C MET A 32 5.20 3.85 15.91
N MET A 33 6.30 4.48 16.33
CA MET A 33 6.28 5.67 17.18
C MET A 33 6.34 6.91 16.29
N VAL A 34 5.41 7.85 16.51
CA VAL A 34 5.36 9.12 15.79
C VAL A 34 5.63 10.25 16.77
N ALA A 35 6.50 11.17 16.37
CA ALA A 35 6.85 12.36 17.14
C ALA A 35 6.98 13.57 16.21
N SER A 36 6.87 14.78 16.77
CA SER A 36 7.12 16.00 16.01
C SER A 36 8.61 16.10 15.65
N GLY A 37 8.91 16.79 14.53
CA GLY A 37 10.29 17.04 14.12
C GLY A 37 11.08 17.82 15.17
N ASP A 38 10.44 18.73 15.90
CA ASP A 38 11.06 19.48 17.00
C ASP A 38 11.46 18.55 18.15
N TYR A 39 10.59 17.63 18.55
CA TYR A 39 10.90 16.66 19.61
C TYR A 39 12.06 15.74 19.21
N VAL A 40 12.06 15.26 17.96
CA VAL A 40 13.14 14.44 17.42
C VAL A 40 14.47 15.17 17.46
N ARG A 41 14.51 16.44 17.01
CA ARG A 41 15.72 17.28 17.03
C ARG A 41 16.19 17.60 18.44
N ALA A 42 15.29 18.06 19.32
CA ALA A 42 15.62 18.45 20.68
C ALA A 42 16.20 17.29 21.52
N ASN A 43 15.82 16.05 21.19
CA ASN A 43 16.28 14.85 21.90
C ASN A 43 17.34 14.04 21.12
N GLY A 44 17.87 14.57 20.00
CA GLY A 44 18.90 13.88 19.22
C GLY A 44 18.49 12.51 18.68
N LEU A 45 17.20 12.28 18.43
CA LEU A 45 16.67 11.00 17.96
C LEU A 45 16.92 10.83 16.47
N LYS A 46 17.11 9.57 16.04
CA LYS A 46 17.30 9.20 14.63
C LYS A 46 16.02 8.55 14.10
N PRO A 47 15.14 9.29 13.40
CA PRO A 47 13.89 8.72 12.90
C PRO A 47 14.17 7.73 11.76
N LEU A 48 13.28 6.76 11.58
CA LEU A 48 13.31 5.88 10.39
C LEU A 48 12.94 6.66 9.11
N GLY A 49 12.05 7.64 9.24
CA GLY A 49 11.57 8.46 8.15
C GLY A 49 10.56 9.51 8.60
N LYS A 50 9.96 10.21 7.65
CA LYS A 50 8.96 11.26 7.86
C LYS A 50 7.64 10.89 7.19
N VAL A 51 6.53 11.27 7.81
CA VAL A 51 5.22 11.30 7.14
C VAL A 51 5.09 12.66 6.47
N ARG A 52 5.03 12.70 5.14
CA ARG A 52 4.95 13.95 4.35
C ARG A 52 3.52 14.42 4.12
N GLY A 53 2.57 13.49 4.09
CA GLY A 53 1.16 13.76 3.91
C GLY A 53 0.37 12.47 3.80
N PHE A 54 -0.95 12.57 3.96
CA PHE A 54 -1.88 11.49 3.72
C PHE A 54 -3.18 12.04 3.16
N ALA A 55 -3.90 11.23 2.39
CA ALA A 55 -5.23 11.55 1.91
C ALA A 55 -6.11 10.31 1.90
N SER A 56 -7.40 10.53 2.12
CA SER A 56 -8.43 9.51 2.01
C SER A 56 -9.47 9.93 0.99
N SER A 57 -10.09 8.96 0.33
CA SER A 57 -11.13 9.20 -0.67
C SER A 57 -12.24 8.15 -0.59
N GLY A 58 -13.43 8.52 -1.05
CA GLY A 58 -14.57 7.62 -1.19
C GLY A 58 -14.74 7.14 -2.63
N VAL A 59 -15.20 5.90 -2.78
CA VAL A 59 -15.60 5.26 -4.04
C VAL A 59 -16.90 4.48 -3.81
N ARG A 60 -17.54 4.00 -4.87
CA ARG A 60 -18.71 3.14 -4.67
C ARG A 60 -18.30 1.84 -3.94
N PRO A 61 -19.12 1.36 -2.97
CA PRO A 61 -18.78 0.17 -2.20
C PRO A 61 -18.56 -1.10 -3.03
N ASP A 62 -19.26 -1.24 -4.16
CA ASP A 62 -19.18 -2.41 -5.04
C ASP A 62 -17.87 -2.49 -5.84
N ILE A 63 -17.12 -1.39 -5.93
CA ILE A 63 -15.79 -1.32 -6.55
C ILE A 63 -14.73 -0.82 -5.58
N MET A 64 -14.92 -1.05 -4.27
CA MET A 64 -14.06 -0.52 -3.20
C MET A 64 -12.55 -0.75 -3.39
N GLY A 65 -12.18 -1.82 -4.11
CA GLY A 65 -10.79 -2.11 -4.47
C GLY A 65 -10.07 -0.97 -5.24
N ILE A 66 -10.79 -0.08 -5.93
CA ILE A 66 -10.18 1.04 -6.66
C ILE A 66 -9.84 2.23 -5.77
N GLY A 67 -10.25 2.24 -4.49
CA GLY A 67 -10.05 3.34 -3.54
C GLY A 67 -8.64 3.97 -3.51
N PRO A 68 -7.54 3.20 -3.65
CA PRO A 68 -6.19 3.76 -3.75
C PRO A 68 -6.00 4.78 -4.87
N VAL A 69 -6.66 4.61 -6.03
CA VAL A 69 -6.47 5.48 -7.21
C VAL A 69 -6.82 6.94 -6.89
N PRO A 70 -8.06 7.27 -6.47
CA PRO A 70 -8.39 8.64 -6.10
C PRO A 70 -7.61 9.14 -4.88
N ALA A 71 -7.28 8.28 -3.91
CA ALA A 71 -6.48 8.68 -2.74
C ALA A 71 -5.06 9.12 -3.13
N ILE A 72 -4.38 8.33 -3.96
CA ILE A 72 -3.02 8.62 -4.44
C ILE A 72 -3.03 9.88 -5.32
N ARG A 73 -3.97 10.00 -6.27
CA ARG A 73 -4.07 11.18 -7.13
C ARG A 73 -4.30 12.46 -6.33
N LEU A 74 -5.21 12.41 -5.34
CA LEU A 74 -5.48 13.54 -4.46
C LEU A 74 -4.23 13.96 -3.69
N LEU A 75 -3.54 13.00 -3.06
CA LEU A 75 -2.35 13.27 -2.27
C LEU A 75 -1.22 13.85 -3.11
N LEU A 76 -0.92 13.23 -4.26
CA LEU A 76 0.12 13.71 -5.19
C LEU A 76 -0.20 15.12 -5.69
N SER A 77 -1.45 15.39 -6.05
CA SER A 77 -1.88 16.73 -6.48
C SER A 77 -1.72 17.78 -5.39
N GLN A 78 -2.01 17.46 -4.12
CA GLN A 78 -1.82 18.38 -2.99
C GLN A 78 -0.35 18.69 -2.72
N MET A 79 0.54 17.75 -3.09
CA MET A 79 1.98 17.87 -2.89
C MET A 79 2.74 18.41 -4.11
N GLY A 80 2.05 18.62 -5.24
CA GLY A 80 2.68 19.01 -6.49
C GLY A 80 3.62 17.94 -7.05
N LEU A 81 3.33 16.67 -6.80
CA LEU A 81 4.11 15.51 -7.25
C LEU A 81 3.35 14.73 -8.32
N GLY A 82 4.08 14.00 -9.15
CA GLY A 82 3.57 12.98 -10.06
C GLY A 82 3.90 11.56 -9.60
N THR A 83 3.33 10.55 -10.26
CA THR A 83 3.63 9.14 -9.98
C THR A 83 5.09 8.78 -10.28
N GLY A 84 5.73 9.51 -11.20
CA GLY A 84 7.14 9.33 -11.55
C GLY A 84 8.12 9.71 -10.43
N ASP A 85 7.74 10.64 -9.55
CA ASP A 85 8.57 11.15 -8.45
C ASP A 85 8.69 10.18 -7.27
N ILE A 86 7.86 9.13 -7.25
CA ILE A 86 7.83 8.13 -6.20
C ILE A 86 8.78 6.98 -6.56
N ASP A 87 9.65 6.61 -5.62
CA ASP A 87 10.63 5.52 -5.80
C ASP A 87 10.03 4.14 -5.50
N ARG A 88 9.11 4.07 -4.52
CA ARG A 88 8.50 2.81 -4.05
C ARG A 88 7.02 2.95 -3.75
N TYR A 89 6.25 1.96 -4.17
CA TYR A 89 4.82 1.83 -3.89
C TYR A 89 4.58 0.54 -3.09
N GLU A 90 4.05 0.70 -1.88
CA GLU A 90 3.48 -0.39 -1.09
C GLU A 90 1.95 -0.24 -1.16
N ILE A 91 1.32 -1.00 -2.06
CA ILE A 91 -0.14 -1.01 -2.23
C ILE A 91 -0.66 -2.35 -1.78
N ASN A 92 -1.61 -2.34 -0.83
CA ASN A 92 -2.13 -3.57 -0.25
C ASN A 92 -2.73 -4.50 -1.32
N GLU A 93 -2.36 -5.77 -1.28
CA GLU A 93 -2.83 -6.80 -2.21
C GLU A 93 -3.97 -7.62 -1.59
N ALA A 94 -5.06 -6.95 -1.19
CA ALA A 94 -6.24 -7.68 -0.68
C ALA A 94 -6.73 -8.72 -1.70
N PHE A 95 -6.74 -8.32 -2.97
CA PHE A 95 -6.93 -9.19 -4.13
C PHE A 95 -5.97 -8.76 -5.25
N SER A 96 -5.54 -9.70 -6.09
CA SER A 96 -4.68 -9.39 -7.24
C SER A 96 -5.39 -8.48 -8.25
N SER A 97 -6.69 -8.71 -8.47
CA SER A 97 -7.52 -7.95 -9.43
C SER A 97 -7.53 -6.45 -9.11
N GLN A 98 -7.75 -6.08 -7.84
CA GLN A 98 -7.74 -4.67 -7.46
C GLN A 98 -6.34 -4.06 -7.52
N CYS A 99 -5.29 -4.80 -7.14
CA CYS A 99 -3.93 -4.28 -7.18
C CYS A 99 -3.51 -3.96 -8.62
N LEU A 100 -3.81 -4.88 -9.55
CA LEU A 100 -3.59 -4.68 -10.99
C LEU A 100 -4.44 -3.53 -11.55
N ALA A 101 -5.69 -3.39 -11.12
CA ALA A 101 -6.54 -2.27 -11.54
C ALA A 101 -5.99 -0.92 -11.07
N VAL A 102 -5.51 -0.83 -9.83
CA VAL A 102 -4.86 0.36 -9.27
C VAL A 102 -3.59 0.69 -10.03
N ALA A 103 -2.69 -0.29 -10.21
CA ALA A 103 -1.43 -0.10 -10.91
C ALA A 103 -1.65 0.39 -12.35
N LYS A 104 -2.60 -0.23 -13.07
CA LYS A 104 -2.96 0.18 -14.43
C LYS A 104 -3.56 1.59 -14.49
N ALA A 105 -4.45 1.92 -13.56
CA ALA A 105 -5.12 3.23 -13.55
C ALA A 105 -4.19 4.40 -13.20
N LEU A 106 -3.11 4.13 -12.47
CA LEU A 106 -2.09 5.11 -12.09
C LEU A 106 -0.85 5.05 -13.00
N ASP A 107 -0.83 4.15 -13.97
CA ASP A 107 0.32 3.89 -14.86
C ASP A 107 1.62 3.66 -14.05
N LEU A 108 1.54 2.79 -13.05
CA LEU A 108 2.67 2.51 -12.16
C LEU A 108 3.70 1.61 -12.84
N ASP A 109 4.96 1.97 -12.65
CA ASP A 109 6.10 1.10 -12.90
C ASP A 109 6.05 -0.10 -11.92
N GLN A 110 5.95 -1.31 -12.48
CA GLN A 110 5.85 -2.53 -11.67
C GLN A 110 7.15 -2.81 -10.89
N ASP A 111 8.30 -2.32 -11.36
CA ASP A 111 9.59 -2.47 -10.66
C ASP A 111 9.68 -1.57 -9.42
N LYS A 112 8.67 -0.74 -9.19
CA LYS A 112 8.51 0.09 -7.97
C LYS A 112 7.40 -0.41 -7.04
N LEU A 113 6.55 -1.34 -7.49
CA LEU A 113 5.36 -1.80 -6.77
C LEU A 113 5.64 -3.09 -6.00
N ASN A 114 5.45 -3.06 -4.67
CA ASN A 114 5.50 -4.23 -3.78
C ASN A 114 6.75 -5.11 -4.00
N ILE A 115 7.93 -4.50 -4.12
CA ILE A 115 9.15 -5.19 -4.59
C ILE A 115 9.64 -6.32 -3.66
N ASN A 116 9.16 -6.37 -2.42
CA ASN A 116 9.45 -7.43 -1.46
C ASN A 116 8.30 -8.46 -1.33
N GLY A 117 7.32 -8.41 -2.24
CA GLY A 117 6.06 -9.14 -2.14
C GLY A 117 5.02 -8.40 -1.29
N GLY A 118 3.74 -8.70 -1.54
CA GLY A 118 2.61 -8.09 -0.84
C GLY A 118 1.71 -9.11 -0.13
N ALA A 119 0.51 -8.64 0.20
CA ALA A 119 -0.42 -9.35 1.09
C ALA A 119 -0.95 -10.68 0.55
N ILE A 120 -0.84 -10.96 -0.76
CA ILE A 120 -1.14 -12.30 -1.29
C ILE A 120 -0.14 -13.33 -0.73
N ALA A 121 1.13 -12.94 -0.60
CA ALA A 121 2.18 -13.82 -0.08
C ALA A 121 2.26 -13.82 1.46
N ILE A 122 2.19 -12.64 2.09
CA ILE A 122 2.45 -12.49 3.53
C ILE A 122 1.19 -12.33 4.39
N GLY A 123 0.01 -12.27 3.76
CA GLY A 123 -1.28 -12.13 4.42
C GLY A 123 -1.68 -10.68 4.75
N HIS A 124 -2.94 -10.51 5.17
CA HIS A 124 -3.56 -9.22 5.44
C HIS A 124 -4.21 -9.18 6.84
N PRO A 125 -3.44 -8.93 7.92
CA PRO A 125 -4.03 -8.65 9.22
C PRO A 125 -4.66 -7.26 9.18
N LEU A 126 -6.00 -7.17 9.07
CA LEU A 126 -6.72 -5.96 8.65
C LEU A 126 -6.27 -4.69 9.38
N GLY A 127 -6.31 -4.69 10.71
CA GLY A 127 -5.96 -3.52 11.53
C GLY A 127 -4.47 -3.18 11.53
N ALA A 128 -3.59 -4.16 11.34
CA ALA A 128 -2.13 -3.97 11.38
C ALA A 128 -1.54 -3.60 10.01
N THR A 129 -2.27 -3.84 8.92
CA THR A 129 -1.73 -3.72 7.55
C THR A 129 -1.31 -2.30 7.19
N GLY A 130 -2.01 -1.27 7.66
CA GLY A 130 -1.63 0.13 7.40
C GLY A 130 -0.23 0.45 7.92
N VAL A 131 0.05 0.06 9.17
CA VAL A 131 1.38 0.23 9.78
C VAL A 131 2.41 -0.65 9.10
N ARG A 132 2.06 -1.90 8.75
CA ARG A 132 2.95 -2.79 8.00
C ARG A 132 3.37 -2.18 6.66
N LEU A 133 2.45 -1.67 5.86
CA LEU A 133 2.74 -1.03 4.56
C LEU A 133 3.73 0.12 4.72
N ALA A 134 3.47 1.04 5.66
CA ALA A 134 4.33 2.20 5.90
C ALA A 134 5.73 1.79 6.38
N LEU A 135 5.82 0.81 7.28
CA LEU A 135 7.08 0.28 7.78
C LEU A 135 7.88 -0.41 6.68
N THR A 136 7.25 -1.30 5.91
CA THR A 136 7.89 -1.98 4.77
C THR A 136 8.39 -0.96 3.76
N CYS A 137 7.58 0.06 3.43
CA CYS A 137 7.95 1.11 2.48
C CYS A 137 9.21 1.86 2.95
N LEU A 138 9.22 2.34 4.20
CA LEU A 138 10.36 3.06 4.77
C LEU A 138 11.64 2.22 4.85
N GLN A 139 11.54 0.96 5.28
CA GLN A 139 12.69 0.06 5.33
C GLN A 139 13.25 -0.22 3.92
N THR A 140 12.36 -0.36 2.94
CA THR A 140 12.73 -0.58 1.53
C THR A 140 13.43 0.63 0.95
N LEU A 141 12.87 1.82 1.15
CA LEU A 141 13.50 3.07 0.71
C LEU A 141 14.91 3.22 1.29
N LYS A 142 15.06 2.98 2.60
CA LYS A 142 16.35 3.05 3.27
C LYS A 142 17.35 2.02 2.73
N ARG A 143 16.92 0.77 2.53
CA ARG A 143 17.76 -0.30 1.97
C ARG A 143 18.25 0.04 0.57
N ASP A 144 17.37 0.63 -0.24
CA ASP A 144 17.63 0.92 -1.65
C ASP A 144 18.26 2.32 -1.86
N ASN A 145 18.54 3.06 -0.78
CA ASN A 145 19.02 4.44 -0.81
C ASN A 145 18.12 5.37 -1.64
N LYS A 146 16.81 5.21 -1.47
CA LYS A 146 15.73 5.96 -2.11
C LYS A 146 15.01 6.87 -1.12
N GLN A 147 14.26 7.84 -1.62
CA GLN A 147 13.78 8.92 -0.78
C GLN A 147 12.26 8.89 -0.58
N LEU A 148 11.46 8.83 -1.65
CA LEU A 148 10.00 8.99 -1.56
C LEU A 148 9.26 7.69 -1.83
N GLY A 149 8.32 7.34 -0.96
CA GLY A 149 7.46 6.18 -1.16
C GLY A 149 6.01 6.45 -0.79
N ILE A 150 5.13 5.62 -1.33
CA ILE A 150 3.70 5.62 -1.03
C ILE A 150 3.30 4.32 -0.37
N ALA A 151 2.59 4.41 0.76
CA ALA A 151 1.84 3.31 1.36
C ALA A 151 0.33 3.55 1.13
N SER A 152 -0.38 2.57 0.58
CA SER A 152 -1.81 2.72 0.24
C SER A 152 -2.60 1.43 0.37
N ALA A 153 -3.90 1.57 0.66
CA ALA A 153 -4.82 0.44 0.76
C ALA A 153 -6.24 0.83 0.34
N CYS A 154 -6.96 -0.14 -0.24
CA CYS A 154 -8.41 -0.10 -0.32
C CYS A 154 -9.02 -0.42 1.05
N ILE A 155 -10.25 0.05 1.27
CA ILE A 155 -10.95 -0.09 2.55
C ILE A 155 -12.39 -0.51 2.25
N GLY A 156 -12.80 -1.60 2.90
CA GLY A 156 -14.17 -2.12 2.83
C GLY A 156 -15.20 -1.04 3.15
N GLY A 157 -16.32 -1.02 2.42
CA GLY A 157 -17.31 0.05 2.52
C GLY A 157 -17.11 1.19 1.52
N GLY A 158 -16.09 1.12 0.64
CA GLY A 158 -15.94 2.05 -0.48
C GLY A 158 -15.03 3.22 -0.16
N GLN A 159 -13.86 2.95 0.42
CA GLN A 159 -12.87 3.99 0.71
C GLN A 159 -11.46 3.57 0.25
N GLY A 160 -10.55 4.53 0.19
CA GLY A 160 -9.12 4.28 0.05
C GLY A 160 -8.31 5.34 0.75
N ILE A 161 -7.08 4.98 1.11
CA ILE A 161 -6.13 5.85 1.79
C ILE A 161 -4.75 5.76 1.12
N ALA A 162 -4.03 6.88 1.09
CA ALA A 162 -2.64 6.95 0.67
C ALA A 162 -1.84 7.78 1.68
N MET A 163 -0.58 7.42 1.87
CA MET A 163 0.38 8.16 2.69
C MET A 163 1.71 8.25 1.93
N VAL A 164 2.28 9.45 1.84
CA VAL A 164 3.65 9.64 1.36
C VAL A 164 4.58 9.62 2.56
N VAL A 165 5.59 8.75 2.47
CA VAL A 165 6.66 8.62 3.44
C VAL A 165 8.00 8.99 2.80
N GLU A 166 8.90 9.54 3.61
CA GLU A 166 10.26 9.93 3.19
C GLU A 166 11.30 9.25 4.09
N ALA A 167 12.30 8.57 3.52
CA ALA A 167 13.41 8.03 4.30
C ALA A 167 14.32 9.15 4.84
N CYS A 168 14.90 8.95 6.03
CA CYS A 168 15.87 9.86 6.66
C CYS A 168 17.30 9.33 6.61
#